data_AF-A0A1Y6BWC3-F1
#
_entry.id   AF-A0A1Y6BWC3-F1
#
_cell.length_a   1.000
_cell.length_b   1.000
_cell.length_c   1.000
_cell.angle_alpha   90.00
_cell.angle_beta   90.00
_cell.angle_gamma   90.00
#
_symmetry.space_group_name_H-M   'P 1'
#
loop_
_entity.id
_entity.type
_entity.pdbx_description
1 polymer ?
#
loop_
_entity_poly.entity_id
_entity_poly.type
_entity_poly.pdbx_seq_one_letter_code
_entity_poly.pdbx_strand_id
1 'polypeptide(L)'
;MPGALNKDPALAEREAYVARYGVAPSEADHATLLRMIEDQLKEGLKTMVEPFPETDREFAAIIDTLRPLGADQLREKLVISGWLLKPYGEEEMRCQECMYFLVHKRWCDLPELSLPAEPDWWCRLWRI
;
A
#
# COMPACT_ATOMS: atom_id res chain seq x y z
N MET A 1 32.78 -5.93 18.52
CA MET A 1 31.35 -5.87 18.90
C MET A 1 30.98 -4.43 19.19
N PRO A 2 30.21 -3.80 18.29
CA PRO A 2 29.14 -2.87 18.66
C PRO A 2 27.84 -3.38 17.99
N GLY A 3 26.68 -3.54 18.64
CA GLY A 3 26.20 -2.82 19.81
C GLY A 3 25.26 -1.67 19.41
N ALA A 4 24.26 -1.92 18.57
CA ALA A 4 22.96 -1.24 18.57
C ALA A 4 22.05 -1.92 17.54
N LEU A 5 21.06 -2.65 18.05
CA LEU A 5 19.88 -3.04 17.30
C LEU A 5 19.13 -1.75 16.92
N ASN A 6 19.47 -1.15 15.78
CA ASN A 6 18.44 -0.44 15.03
C ASN A 6 17.47 -1.52 14.58
N LYS A 7 16.43 -1.77 15.39
CA LYS A 7 15.25 -2.47 14.92
C LYS A 7 14.55 -1.51 13.97
N ASP A 8 15.09 -1.36 12.76
CA ASP A 8 14.37 -0.73 11.67
C ASP A 8 13.07 -1.54 11.52
N PRO A 9 11.89 -0.96 11.78
CA PRO A 9 10.61 -1.68 11.69
C PRO A 9 10.45 -2.32 10.31
N ALA A 10 11.01 -1.67 9.28
CA ALA A 10 11.15 -2.18 7.93
C ALA A 10 11.80 -3.56 7.83
N LEU A 11 12.88 -3.81 8.58
CA LEU A 11 13.60 -5.08 8.51
C LEU A 11 12.80 -6.20 9.19
N ALA A 12 12.15 -5.89 10.32
CA ALA A 12 11.31 -6.85 11.03
C ALA A 12 10.07 -7.24 10.22
N GLU A 13 9.44 -6.27 9.54
CA GLU A 13 8.35 -6.59 8.60
C GLU A 13 8.85 -7.40 7.41
N ARG A 14 9.98 -7.01 6.81
CA ARG A 14 10.62 -7.77 5.72
C ARG A 14 10.85 -9.22 6.11
N GLU A 15 11.45 -9.45 7.28
CA GLU A 15 11.74 -10.80 7.79
C GLU A 15 10.45 -11.59 8.02
N ALA A 16 9.37 -10.95 8.48
CA ALA A 16 8.06 -11.60 8.62
C ALA A 16 7.47 -12.01 7.25
N TYR A 17 7.58 -11.15 6.23
CA TYR A 17 7.16 -11.47 4.87
C TYR A 17 8.01 -12.57 4.24
N VAL A 18 9.34 -12.51 4.38
CA VAL A 18 10.26 -13.55 3.91
C VAL A 18 9.99 -14.87 4.62
N ALA A 19 9.71 -14.86 5.93
CA ALA A 19 9.38 -16.07 6.68
C ALA A 19 8.04 -16.69 6.25
N ARG A 20 7.04 -15.86 5.88
CA ARG A 20 5.68 -16.32 5.53
C ARG A 20 5.53 -16.67 4.04
N TYR A 21 6.18 -15.92 3.15
CA TYR A 21 6.03 -16.03 1.70
C TYR A 21 7.32 -16.43 0.96
N GLY A 22 8.46 -16.49 1.65
CA GLY A 22 9.77 -16.84 1.08
C GLY A 22 10.50 -15.67 0.41
N VAL A 23 9.84 -14.53 0.19
CA VAL A 23 10.40 -13.36 -0.49
C VAL A 23 9.98 -12.06 0.19
N ALA A 24 10.81 -11.02 0.06
CA ALA A 24 10.51 -9.67 0.53
C ALA A 24 9.52 -8.99 -0.43
N PRO A 25 8.67 -8.06 0.04
CA PRO A 25 7.74 -7.36 -0.85
C PRO A 25 8.45 -6.55 -1.94
N SER A 26 9.68 -6.11 -1.69
CA SER A 26 10.55 -5.43 -2.66
C SER A 26 11.04 -6.33 -3.80
N GLU A 27 11.10 -7.64 -3.60
CA GLU A 27 11.63 -8.65 -4.52
C GLU A 27 10.54 -9.60 -5.04
N ALA A 28 9.30 -9.42 -4.59
CA ALA A 28 8.19 -10.29 -4.91
C ALA A 28 7.59 -9.98 -6.29
N ASP A 29 7.25 -11.04 -7.03
CA ASP A 29 6.51 -10.92 -8.29
C ASP A 29 5.12 -10.31 -8.06
N HIS A 30 4.54 -9.74 -9.11
CA HIS A 30 3.19 -9.13 -9.09
C HIS A 30 2.15 -10.01 -8.39
N ALA A 31 2.07 -11.30 -8.76
CA ALA A 31 1.07 -12.21 -8.19
C ALA A 31 1.29 -12.45 -6.69
N THR A 32 2.55 -12.52 -6.26
CA THR A 32 2.92 -12.70 -4.86
C THR A 32 2.61 -11.44 -4.05
N LEU A 33 2.96 -10.26 -4.57
CA LEU A 33 2.64 -8.97 -3.96
C LEU A 33 1.13 -8.79 -3.78
N LEU A 34 0.36 -9.07 -4.82
CA LEU A 34 -1.10 -8.97 -4.77
C LEU A 34 -1.66 -9.88 -3.67
N ARG A 35 -1.17 -11.12 -3.59
CA ARG A 35 -1.58 -12.07 -2.56
C ARG A 35 -1.19 -11.60 -1.15
N MET A 36 0.00 -11.04 -0.97
CA MET A 36 0.44 -10.44 0.29
C MET A 36 -0.50 -9.31 0.74
N ILE A 37 -0.88 -8.42 -0.17
CA ILE A 37 -1.79 -7.29 0.12
C ILE A 37 -3.18 -7.82 0.48
N GLU A 38 -3.71 -8.76 -0.31
CA GLU A 38 -5.00 -9.41 -0.04
C GLU A 38 -5.02 -10.09 1.31
N ASP A 39 -4.01 -10.91 1.64
CA ASP A 39 -3.90 -11.59 2.92
C ASP A 39 -3.91 -10.57 4.06
N GLN A 40 -3.12 -9.49 3.97
CA GLN A 40 -3.07 -8.45 5.01
C GLN A 40 -4.43 -7.76 5.21
N LEU A 41 -5.09 -7.38 4.12
CA LEU A 41 -6.39 -6.71 4.19
C LEU A 41 -7.50 -7.69 4.64
N LYS A 42 -7.44 -8.97 4.25
CA LYS A 42 -8.36 -10.04 4.72
C LYS A 42 -8.13 -10.41 6.19
N GLU A 43 -6.89 -10.33 6.66
CA GLU A 43 -6.52 -10.47 8.08
C GLU A 43 -7.09 -9.33 8.95
N GLY A 44 -7.77 -8.35 8.34
CA GLY A 44 -8.47 -7.28 9.04
C GLY A 44 -7.59 -6.08 9.35
N LEU A 45 -6.56 -5.84 8.53
CA LEU A 45 -5.74 -4.64 8.61
C LEU A 45 -6.63 -3.39 8.50
N LYS A 46 -6.81 -2.70 9.63
CA LYS A 46 -7.50 -1.41 9.65
C LYS A 46 -6.57 -0.36 9.04
N THR A 47 -6.91 0.09 7.84
CA THR A 47 -6.21 1.17 7.15
C THR A 47 -6.79 2.53 7.55
N MET A 48 -5.98 3.60 7.44
CA MET A 48 -6.42 4.95 7.75
C MET A 48 -7.14 5.56 6.55
N VAL A 49 -8.42 5.19 6.38
CA VAL A 49 -9.34 5.72 5.35
C VAL A 49 -9.60 7.22 5.51
N GLU A 50 -9.66 7.72 6.76
CA GLU A 50 -9.90 9.13 7.08
C GLU A 50 -8.66 9.73 7.77
N PRO A 51 -8.27 10.99 7.46
CA PRO A 51 -8.97 12.01 6.66
C PRO A 51 -8.67 11.97 5.15
N PHE A 52 -9.69 11.99 4.30
CA PHE A 52 -9.51 12.05 2.84
C PHE A 52 -8.91 13.40 2.43
N PRO A 53 -7.74 13.43 1.75
CA PRO A 53 -7.07 14.67 1.39
C PRO A 53 -7.84 15.40 0.27
N GLU A 54 -8.62 16.42 0.62
CA GLU A 54 -9.31 17.24 -0.39
C GLU A 54 -8.31 18.13 -1.15
N THR A 55 -7.25 18.58 -0.47
CA THR A 55 -6.25 19.50 -1.03
C THR A 55 -4.98 18.77 -1.51
N ASP A 56 -4.35 19.25 -2.60
CA ASP A 56 -3.03 18.78 -3.05
C ASP A 56 -1.95 18.81 -1.96
N ARG A 57 -2.05 19.76 -1.02
CA ARG A 57 -1.12 19.86 0.13
C ARG A 57 -1.20 18.65 1.06
N GLU A 58 -2.42 18.17 1.34
CA GLU A 58 -2.62 17.00 2.20
C GLU A 58 -2.21 15.72 1.48
N PHE A 59 -2.50 15.63 0.17
CA PHE A 59 -2.00 14.56 -0.68
C PHE A 59 -0.47 14.51 -0.67
N ALA A 60 0.18 15.65 -0.92
CA ALA A 60 1.63 15.77 -0.90
C ALA A 60 2.22 15.40 0.48
N ALA A 61 1.55 15.74 1.59
CA ALA A 61 1.99 15.35 2.93
C ALA A 61 1.92 13.83 3.16
N ILE A 62 0.89 13.15 2.65
CA ILE A 62 0.79 11.68 2.71
C ILE A 62 1.90 11.05 1.86
N ILE A 63 2.10 11.56 0.64
CA ILE A 63 3.18 11.11 -0.25
C ILE A 63 4.55 11.34 0.40
N ASP A 64 4.77 12.48 1.04
CA ASP A 64 6.01 12.79 1.76
C ASP A 64 6.23 11.83 2.94
N THR A 65 5.15 11.37 3.57
CA THR A 65 5.19 10.32 4.62
C THR A 65 5.50 8.94 4.03
N LEU A 66 5.02 8.64 2.82
CA LEU A 66 5.30 7.38 2.11
C LEU A 66 6.70 7.33 1.49
N ARG A 67 7.26 8.48 1.12
CA ARG A 67 8.56 8.63 0.45
C ARG A 67 9.73 8.05 1.24
N PRO A 68 9.87 8.23 2.58
CA PRO A 68 10.90 7.57 3.37
C PRO A 68 10.64 6.08 3.60
N LEU A 69 9.43 5.57 3.31
CA LEU A 69 9.12 4.16 3.48
C LEU A 69 9.72 3.34 2.33
N GLY A 70 10.63 2.45 2.68
CA GLY A 70 11.18 1.44 1.77
C GLY A 70 10.11 0.50 1.21
N ALA A 71 10.44 -0.17 0.11
CA ALA A 71 9.55 -1.16 -0.53
C ALA A 71 9.22 -2.36 0.39
N ASP A 72 10.00 -2.57 1.45
CA ASP A 72 9.78 -3.63 2.43
C ASP A 72 8.68 -3.30 3.47
N GLN A 73 8.33 -2.02 3.66
CA GLN A 73 7.28 -1.54 4.58
C GLN A 73 5.91 -1.52 3.89
N LEU A 74 5.56 -2.63 3.23
CA LEU A 74 4.32 -2.75 2.47
C LEU A 74 3.09 -2.47 3.34
N ARG A 75 3.08 -3.01 4.55
CA ARG A 75 1.95 -2.86 5.47
C ARG A 75 1.73 -1.40 5.88
N GLU A 76 2.77 -0.71 6.33
CA GLU A 76 2.68 0.71 6.68
C GLU A 76 2.23 1.54 5.48
N LYS A 77 2.75 1.25 4.28
CA LYS A 77 2.29 1.92 3.05
C LYS A 77 0.80 1.71 2.81
N LEU A 78 0.29 0.48 2.93
CA LEU A 78 -1.13 0.17 2.78
C LEU A 78 -2.00 0.87 3.84
N VAL A 79 -1.51 0.96 5.08
CA VAL A 79 -2.21 1.64 6.18
C VAL A 79 -2.30 3.15 5.93
N ILE A 80 -1.18 3.78 5.56
CA ILE A 80 -1.08 5.22 5.32
C ILE A 80 -1.87 5.63 4.07
N SER A 81 -1.77 4.82 3.02
CA SER A 81 -2.52 5.02 1.77
C SER A 81 -3.98 4.59 1.86
N GLY A 82 -4.44 4.07 3.00
CA GLY A 82 -5.85 3.81 3.26
C GLY A 82 -6.47 2.74 2.34
N TRP A 83 -5.76 1.64 2.05
CA TRP A 83 -6.29 0.63 1.12
C TRP A 83 -7.49 -0.13 1.70
N LEU A 84 -8.47 -0.39 0.84
CA LEU A 84 -9.65 -1.18 1.13
C LEU A 84 -9.87 -2.20 0.00
N LEU A 85 -10.17 -3.44 0.38
CA LEU A 85 -10.62 -4.50 -0.53
C LEU A 85 -12.06 -4.31 -1.03
N LYS A 86 -12.70 -3.21 -0.63
CA LYS A 86 -14.09 -2.91 -0.95
C LYS A 86 -14.16 -1.49 -1.49
N PRO A 87 -15.11 -1.22 -2.41
CA PRO A 87 -15.39 0.13 -2.84
C PRO A 87 -15.82 0.98 -1.63
N TYR A 88 -15.46 2.27 -1.65
CA TYR A 88 -15.74 3.21 -0.57
C TYR A 88 -16.65 4.35 -1.05
N GLY A 89 -17.55 4.82 -0.18
CA GLY A 89 -18.50 5.90 -0.47
C GLY A 89 -19.83 5.41 -1.07
N GLU A 90 -20.80 6.32 -1.17
CA GLU A 90 -22.13 6.05 -1.75
C GLU A 90 -22.08 5.71 -3.25
N GLU A 91 -21.04 6.18 -3.95
CA GLU A 91 -20.83 5.96 -5.38
C GLU A 91 -19.99 4.71 -5.68
N GLU A 92 -19.65 3.90 -4.67
CA GLU A 92 -18.78 2.73 -4.82
C GLU A 92 -17.44 3.06 -5.52
N MET A 93 -16.75 4.12 -5.07
CA MET A 93 -15.52 4.59 -5.70
C MET A 93 -14.48 3.47 -5.73
N ARG A 94 -13.93 3.25 -6.92
CA ARG A 94 -13.04 2.13 -7.23
C ARG A 94 -11.72 2.62 -7.80
N CYS A 95 -10.64 1.88 -7.54
CA CYS A 95 -9.34 2.08 -8.15
C CYS A 95 -9.45 2.14 -9.68
N GLN A 96 -10.39 1.42 -10.30
CA GLN A 96 -10.67 1.51 -11.73
C GLN A 96 -10.91 2.94 -12.24
N GLU A 97 -11.50 3.82 -11.43
CA GLU A 97 -11.78 5.21 -11.78
C GLU A 97 -10.64 6.17 -11.44
N CYS A 98 -9.58 5.67 -10.80
CA CYS A 98 -8.42 6.47 -10.40
C CYS A 98 -7.55 6.81 -11.61
N MET A 99 -7.09 8.07 -11.68
CA MET A 99 -6.14 8.53 -12.71
C MET A 99 -4.83 7.73 -12.74
N TYR A 100 -4.37 7.24 -11.58
CA TYR A 100 -3.10 6.49 -11.45
C TYR A 100 -3.24 4.98 -11.64
N PHE A 101 -4.44 4.46 -11.84
CA PHE A 101 -4.67 3.04 -11.97
C PHE A 101 -4.58 2.56 -13.42
N LEU A 102 -3.61 1.68 -13.68
CA LEU A 102 -3.43 1.05 -14.99
C LEU A 102 -4.34 -0.17 -15.10
N VAL A 103 -5.54 0.02 -15.65
CA VAL A 103 -6.55 -1.05 -15.82
C VAL A 103 -6.03 -2.28 -16.56
N HIS A 104 -5.17 -2.10 -17.58
CA HIS A 104 -4.60 -3.20 -18.35
C HIS A 104 -3.60 -4.06 -17.57
N LYS A 105 -2.98 -3.48 -16.53
CA LYS A 105 -1.96 -4.13 -15.71
C LYS A 105 -2.42 -4.42 -14.29
N ARG A 106 -3.60 -3.93 -13.87
CA ARG A 106 -4.07 -3.98 -12.47
C ARG A 106 -2.98 -3.46 -11.53
N TRP A 107 -2.49 -2.26 -11.83
CA TRP A 107 -1.31 -1.69 -11.22
C TRP A 107 -1.51 -0.22 -10.87
N CYS A 108 -1.10 0.18 -9.68
CA CYS A 108 -1.06 1.59 -9.29
C CYS A 108 0.27 2.18 -9.74
N ASP A 109 0.25 3.10 -10.70
CA ASP A 109 1.45 3.77 -11.26
C ASP A 109 1.96 4.92 -10.39
N LEU A 110 1.49 5.01 -9.14
CA LEU A 110 1.97 6.00 -8.19
C LEU A 110 3.39 5.60 -7.76
N PRO A 111 4.44 6.38 -8.05
CA PRO A 111 5.82 5.94 -7.87
C PRO A 111 6.15 5.50 -6.43
N GLU A 112 5.56 6.15 -5.44
CA GLU A 112 5.75 5.82 -4.00
C GLU A 112 5.04 4.52 -3.58
N LEU A 113 3.97 4.17 -4.30
CA LEU A 113 3.10 3.05 -4.02
C LEU A 113 3.22 1.92 -5.02
N SER A 114 3.92 2.06 -6.14
CA SER A 114 4.12 1.10 -7.25
C SER A 114 3.79 -0.37 -6.92
N LEU A 115 2.50 -0.69 -6.82
CA LEU A 115 2.01 -1.95 -6.28
C LEU A 115 0.81 -2.43 -7.12
N PRO A 116 0.62 -3.75 -7.17
CA PRO A 116 -0.54 -4.32 -7.83
C PRO A 116 -1.81 -4.00 -7.03
N ALA A 117 -2.87 -3.60 -7.74
CA ALA A 117 -4.16 -3.24 -7.18
C ALA A 117 -5.29 -3.88 -8.00
N GLU A 118 -6.39 -4.27 -7.37
CA GLU A 118 -7.57 -4.72 -8.11
C GLU A 118 -8.52 -3.56 -8.42
N PRO A 119 -9.35 -3.67 -9.49
CA PRO A 119 -10.30 -2.63 -9.86
C PRO A 119 -11.31 -2.32 -8.76
N ASP A 120 -11.74 -3.33 -7.99
CA ASP A 120 -12.75 -3.19 -6.92
C ASP A 120 -12.18 -2.64 -5.61
N TRP A 121 -10.88 -2.38 -5.54
CA TRP A 121 -10.25 -1.83 -4.35
C TRP A 121 -10.41 -0.32 -4.30
N TRP A 122 -10.15 0.28 -3.14
CA TRP A 122 -10.14 1.72 -2.96
C TRP A 122 -8.90 2.13 -2.14
N CYS A 123 -8.36 3.31 -2.40
CA CYS A 123 -7.31 3.90 -1.59
C CYS A 123 -7.62 5.35 -1.26
N ARG A 124 -7.10 5.83 -0.13
CA ARG A 124 -7.22 7.23 0.30
C ARG A 124 -6.59 8.22 -0.67
N LEU A 125 -5.64 7.76 -1.49
CA LEU A 125 -4.95 8.56 -2.52
C LEU A 125 -5.69 8.55 -3.87
N TRP A 126 -6.90 8.02 -3.91
CA TRP A 126 -7.73 8.00 -5.11
C TRP A 126 -8.06 9.42 -5.59
N ARG A 127 -7.93 9.64 -6.90
CA ARG A 127 -8.17 10.92 -7.59
C ARG A 127 -8.79 10.66 -8.97
N ILE A 128 -9.69 11.54 -9.40
CA ILE A 128 -10.29 11.58 -10.74
C ILE A 128 -9.82 12.82 -11.51
#